data_AF-A0ABD7UUA8-F1
#
_entry.id   AF-A0ABD7UUA8-F1
#
_cell.length_a   1.000
_cell.length_b   1.000
_cell.length_c   1.000
_cell.angle_alpha   90.00
_cell.angle_beta   90.00
_cell.angle_gamma   90.00
#
_symmetry.space_group_name_H-M   'P 1'
#
loop_
_entity.id
_entity.type
_entity.pdbx_description
1 polymer ?
#
loop_
_entity_poly.entity_id
_entity_poly.type
_entity_poly.pdbx_seq_one_letter_code
_entity_poly.pdbx_strand_id
1 'polypeptide(L)'
;MAYLNYFTKTEWALWLSSVLAILISALLFGKQAPLALIASLIGVTSLIFSAKANPIGQGLVIIFSIIYAYLSLRNSYYGELMTYLFMTLPMTIFSLFTWLNHPFEGKKSQVTISRLTPTDRRCLFVFTILITLIFYSILASIQTAYLLVSTLSIATSFSAVYLSYKRSPYFALAYGLNDLVLILLWMHAAQTDASQYAVVICFATFLINDSYTFYNWLMLQRYQEKKVKKG
;
A
#
# COMPACT_ATOMS: atom_id res chain seq x y z
N MET A 1 -8.51 -21.44 20.64
CA MET A 1 -9.64 -20.80 19.93
C MET A 1 -9.75 -19.27 20.10
N ALA A 2 -8.83 -18.57 20.79
CA ALA A 2 -8.91 -17.10 20.93
C ALA A 2 -8.28 -16.31 19.76
N TYR A 3 -7.29 -16.87 19.06
CA TYR A 3 -6.56 -16.17 17.99
C TYR A 3 -7.33 -16.07 16.65
N LEU A 4 -8.27 -17.00 16.39
CA LEU A 4 -9.04 -17.01 15.14
C LEU A 4 -10.19 -15.98 15.11
N ASN A 5 -10.59 -15.46 16.27
CA ASN A 5 -11.66 -14.46 16.39
C ASN A 5 -11.19 -13.01 16.20
N TYR A 6 -9.90 -12.79 15.90
CA TYR A 6 -9.38 -11.46 15.63
C TYR A 6 -9.94 -10.87 14.31
N PHE A 7 -10.05 -11.72 13.29
CA PHE A 7 -10.61 -11.36 11.98
C PHE A 7 -12.06 -11.80 11.87
N THR A 8 -12.88 -10.97 11.23
CA THR A 8 -14.26 -11.30 10.89
C THR A 8 -14.30 -12.34 9.76
N LYS A 9 -15.47 -12.97 9.57
CA LYS A 9 -15.68 -13.88 8.42
C LYS A 9 -15.42 -13.19 7.09
N THR A 10 -15.74 -11.89 6.97
CA THR A 10 -15.50 -11.11 5.75
C THR A 10 -14.02 -10.84 5.53
N GLU A 11 -13.27 -10.54 6.58
CA GLU A 11 -11.82 -10.32 6.50
C GLU A 11 -11.07 -11.61 6.16
N TRP A 12 -11.47 -12.74 6.75
CA TRP A 12 -10.95 -14.05 6.37
C TRP A 12 -11.26 -14.40 4.92
N ALA A 13 -12.50 -14.16 4.47
CA ALA A 13 -12.87 -14.40 3.07
C ALA A 13 -12.10 -13.49 2.11
N LEU A 14 -11.90 -12.22 2.47
CA LEU A 14 -11.12 -11.26 1.69
C LEU A 14 -9.65 -11.70 1.59
N TRP A 15 -9.02 -12.07 2.69
CA TRP A 15 -7.63 -12.54 2.69
C TRP A 15 -7.47 -13.85 1.92
N LEU A 16 -8.32 -14.85 2.16
CA LEU A 16 -8.26 -16.14 1.48
C LEU A 16 -8.49 -16.00 -0.03
N SER A 17 -9.50 -15.22 -0.45
CA SER A 17 -9.75 -14.97 -1.87
C SER A 17 -8.57 -14.25 -2.54
N SER A 18 -7.95 -13.30 -1.84
CA SER A 18 -6.77 -12.58 -2.32
C SER A 18 -5.55 -13.50 -2.49
N VAL A 19 -5.29 -14.37 -1.50
CA VAL A 19 -4.22 -15.37 -1.57
C VAL A 19 -4.47 -16.35 -2.72
N LEU A 20 -5.71 -16.84 -2.87
CA LEU A 20 -6.08 -17.73 -3.96
C LEU A 20 -5.91 -17.07 -5.33
N ALA A 21 -6.34 -15.82 -5.49
CA ALA A 21 -6.18 -15.08 -6.75
C ALA A 21 -4.71 -14.95 -7.15
N ILE A 22 -3.83 -14.60 -6.20
CA ILE A 22 -2.39 -14.50 -6.43
C ILE A 22 -1.79 -15.86 -6.80
N LEU A 23 -2.11 -16.92 -6.06
CA LEU A 23 -1.59 -18.26 -6.32
C LEU A 23 -2.05 -18.79 -7.68
N ILE A 24 -3.33 -18.64 -8.02
CA ILE A 24 -3.87 -19.04 -9.32
C ILE A 24 -3.19 -18.24 -10.44
N SER A 25 -3.01 -16.93 -10.28
CA SER A 25 -2.32 -16.12 -11.28
C SER A 25 -0.86 -16.56 -11.48
N ALA A 26 -0.18 -16.90 -10.39
CA ALA A 26 1.20 -17.37 -10.43
C ALA A 26 1.33 -18.74 -11.09
N LEU A 27 0.32 -19.61 -10.97
CA LEU A 27 0.29 -20.90 -11.68
C LEU A 27 -0.02 -20.73 -13.17
N LEU A 28 -0.96 -19.85 -13.52
CA LEU A 28 -1.42 -19.65 -14.90
C LEU A 28 -0.41 -18.87 -15.76
N PHE A 29 0.24 -17.85 -15.18
CA PHE A 29 1.16 -16.95 -15.88
C PHE A 29 2.62 -17.15 -15.44
N GLY A 30 2.92 -18.32 -14.85
CA GLY A 30 4.08 -18.63 -14.03
C GLY A 30 5.46 -18.59 -14.66
N LYS A 31 5.94 -17.37 -14.97
CA LYS A 31 7.37 -17.04 -15.10
C LYS A 31 7.90 -16.20 -13.93
N GLN A 32 7.07 -15.95 -12.92
CA GLN A 32 7.44 -15.08 -11.80
C GLN A 32 8.46 -15.76 -10.88
N ALA A 33 9.48 -15.01 -10.47
CA ALA A 33 10.44 -15.50 -9.48
C ALA A 33 9.72 -15.87 -8.16
N PRO A 34 10.06 -16.98 -7.49
CA PRO A 34 9.44 -17.38 -6.21
C PRO A 34 9.43 -16.26 -5.17
N LEU A 35 10.45 -15.40 -5.18
CA LEU A 35 10.55 -14.25 -4.30
C LEU A 35 9.49 -13.17 -4.56
N ALA A 36 9.08 -12.97 -5.82
CA ALA A 36 8.00 -12.05 -6.17
C ALA A 36 6.64 -12.55 -5.65
N LEU A 37 6.39 -13.86 -5.72
CA LEU A 37 5.20 -14.48 -5.14
C LEU A 37 5.15 -14.27 -3.62
N ILE A 38 6.27 -14.51 -2.93
CA ILE A 38 6.40 -14.25 -1.49
C ILE A 38 6.10 -12.78 -1.17
N ALA A 39 6.64 -11.84 -1.96
CA ALA A 39 6.37 -10.42 -1.78
C ALA A 39 4.86 -10.11 -1.90
N SER A 40 4.18 -10.63 -2.92
CA SER A 40 2.74 -10.41 -3.10
C SER A 40 1.90 -10.97 -1.96
N LEU A 41 2.26 -12.15 -1.42
CA LEU A 41 1.59 -12.75 -0.26
C LEU A 41 1.80 -11.95 1.03
N ILE A 42 3.02 -11.44 1.25
CA ILE A 42 3.32 -10.50 2.35
C ILE A 42 2.50 -9.22 2.17
N GLY A 43 2.40 -8.71 0.94
CA GLY A 43 1.60 -7.55 0.58
C GLY A 43 0.13 -7.69 0.98
N VAL A 44 -0.57 -8.72 0.51
CA VAL A 44 -1.98 -8.98 0.90
C VAL A 44 -2.14 -9.14 2.41
N THR A 45 -1.20 -9.83 3.06
CA THR A 45 -1.23 -10.00 4.51
C THR A 45 -1.04 -8.67 5.23
N SER A 46 -0.17 -7.79 4.72
CA SER A 46 0.01 -6.44 5.26
C SER A 46 -1.26 -5.59 5.15
N LEU A 47 -2.01 -5.74 4.05
CA LEU A 47 -3.25 -5.01 3.80
C LEU A 47 -4.35 -5.42 4.78
N ILE A 48 -4.53 -6.72 5.07
CA ILE A 48 -5.58 -7.14 6.01
C ILE A 48 -5.29 -6.68 7.45
N PHE A 49 -4.02 -6.64 7.87
CA PHE A 49 -3.64 -6.05 9.16
C PHE A 49 -3.81 -4.53 9.15
N SER A 50 -3.47 -3.87 8.05
CA SER A 50 -3.67 -2.43 7.87
C SER A 50 -5.15 -2.06 7.89
N ALA A 51 -6.04 -2.89 7.34
CA ALA A 51 -7.50 -2.73 7.40
C ALA A 51 -8.00 -2.65 8.85
N LYS A 52 -7.41 -3.43 9.76
CA LYS A 52 -7.69 -3.38 11.21
C LYS A 52 -7.02 -2.23 11.96
N ALA A 53 -6.24 -1.39 11.25
CA ALA A 53 -5.40 -0.37 11.85
C ALA A 53 -4.36 -0.96 12.82
N ASN A 54 -3.86 -2.17 12.52
CA ASN A 54 -2.85 -2.86 13.32
C ASN A 54 -1.43 -2.48 12.82
N PRO A 55 -0.52 -2.03 13.71
CA PRO A 55 0.87 -1.68 13.33
C PRO A 55 1.66 -2.81 12.65
N ILE A 56 1.31 -4.08 12.87
CA ILE A 56 1.90 -5.24 12.17
C ILE A 56 1.81 -5.06 10.65
N GLY A 57 0.74 -4.43 10.15
CA GLY A 57 0.60 -4.12 8.72
C GLY A 57 1.77 -3.30 8.19
N GLN A 58 2.15 -2.21 8.87
CA GLN A 58 3.30 -1.38 8.48
C GLN A 58 4.62 -2.17 8.58
N GLY A 59 4.78 -3.04 9.59
CA GLY A 59 5.94 -3.92 9.69
C GLY A 59 6.09 -4.88 8.50
N LEU A 60 4.99 -5.45 8.03
CA LEU A 60 4.98 -6.28 6.83
C LEU A 60 5.25 -5.47 5.55
N VAL A 61 4.79 -4.22 5.47
CA VAL A 61 5.11 -3.32 4.35
C VAL A 61 6.61 -3.00 4.29
N ILE A 62 7.32 -2.91 5.43
CA ILE A 62 8.78 -2.75 5.46
C ILE A 62 9.46 -3.97 4.82
N ILE A 63 9.07 -5.18 5.23
CA ILE A 63 9.61 -6.43 4.67
C ILE A 63 9.32 -6.50 3.16
N PHE A 64 8.08 -6.21 2.78
CA PHE A 64 7.66 -6.13 1.38
C PHE A 64 8.53 -5.15 0.58
N SER A 65 8.74 -3.93 1.09
CA SER A 65 9.51 -2.88 0.40
C SER A 65 10.96 -3.29 0.17
N ILE A 66 11.58 -3.98 1.12
CA ILE A 66 12.97 -4.48 0.99
C ILE A 66 13.04 -5.58 -0.10
N ILE A 67 12.11 -6.53 -0.07
CA ILE A 67 12.06 -7.60 -1.07
C ILE A 67 11.81 -7.01 -2.46
N TYR A 68 10.88 -6.06 -2.57
CA TYR A 68 10.54 -5.43 -3.85
C TYR A 68 11.70 -4.60 -4.38
N ALA A 69 12.38 -3.81 -3.54
CA ALA A 69 13.60 -3.09 -3.93
C ALA A 69 14.67 -4.04 -4.48
N TYR A 70 14.90 -5.19 -3.83
CA TYR A 70 15.84 -6.20 -4.33
C TYR A 70 15.42 -6.79 -5.69
N LEU A 71 14.13 -7.08 -5.88
CA LEU A 71 13.60 -7.56 -7.15
C LEU A 71 13.74 -6.51 -8.27
N SER A 72 13.41 -5.25 -7.99
CA SER A 72 13.57 -4.14 -8.93
C SER A 72 15.03 -3.95 -9.33
N LEU A 73 15.98 -4.07 -8.38
CA LEU A 73 17.42 -4.04 -8.69
C LEU A 73 17.83 -5.18 -9.64
N ARG A 74 17.37 -6.41 -9.37
CA ARG A 74 17.70 -7.58 -10.21
C ARG A 74 17.16 -7.47 -11.63
N ASN A 75 16.00 -6.84 -11.79
CA ASN A 75 15.33 -6.66 -13.08
C ASN A 75 15.66 -5.31 -13.75
N SER A 76 16.64 -4.56 -13.24
CA SER A 76 17.05 -3.24 -13.75
C SER A 76 15.93 -2.18 -13.77
N TYR A 77 14.92 -2.32 -12.92
CA TYR A 77 13.85 -1.33 -12.72
C TYR A 77 14.29 -0.27 -11.70
N TYR A 78 15.23 0.58 -12.11
CA TYR A 78 15.85 1.57 -11.22
C TYR A 78 14.86 2.62 -10.67
N GLY A 79 13.83 2.99 -11.44
CA GLY A 79 12.80 3.92 -10.97
C GLY A 79 12.03 3.38 -9.76
N GLU A 80 11.57 2.13 -9.84
CA GLU A 80 10.87 1.46 -8.73
C GLU A 80 11.79 1.20 -7.55
N LEU A 81 13.04 0.80 -7.80
CA LEU A 81 14.04 0.64 -6.76
C LEU A 81 14.17 1.94 -5.93
N MET A 82 14.28 3.08 -6.59
CA MET A 82 14.42 4.37 -5.89
C MET A 82 13.16 4.73 -5.11
N THR A 83 11.96 4.53 -5.67
CA THR A 83 10.72 4.83 -4.95
C THR A 83 10.56 3.95 -3.71
N TYR A 84 10.83 2.64 -3.81
CA TYR A 84 10.70 1.76 -2.65
C TYR A 84 11.77 2.03 -1.59
N LEU A 85 13.01 2.28 -1.98
CA LEU A 85 14.12 2.46 -1.04
C LEU A 85 14.12 3.84 -0.38
N PHE A 86 13.89 4.91 -1.15
CA PHE A 86 14.06 6.29 -0.67
C PHE A 86 12.74 6.98 -0.30
N MET A 87 11.59 6.44 -0.72
CA MET A 87 10.29 7.02 -0.39
C MET A 87 9.47 6.07 0.48
N THR A 88 9.11 4.88 -0.01
CA THR A 88 8.19 3.97 0.68
C THR A 88 8.78 3.44 1.98
N LEU A 89 10.00 2.90 1.95
CA LEU A 89 10.66 2.31 3.11
C LEU A 89 10.80 3.31 4.28
N PRO A 90 11.43 4.49 4.12
CA PRO A 90 11.57 5.43 5.23
C PRO A 90 10.22 5.93 5.74
N MET A 91 9.27 6.23 4.85
CA MET A 91 7.93 6.68 5.26
C MET A 91 7.16 5.60 6.01
N THR A 92 7.31 4.33 5.62
CA THR A 92 6.68 3.21 6.32
C THR A 92 7.30 2.99 7.70
N ILE A 93 8.61 3.17 7.85
CA ILE A 93 9.28 3.15 9.16
C ILE A 93 8.73 4.27 10.06
N PHE A 94 8.61 5.50 9.54
CA PHE A 94 7.99 6.61 10.28
C PHE A 94 6.52 6.33 10.61
N SER A 95 5.76 5.74 9.69
CA SER A 95 4.38 5.33 9.91
C SER A 95 4.29 4.30 11.04
N LEU A 96 5.11 3.24 11.01
CA LEU A 96 5.17 2.22 12.05
C LEU A 96 5.46 2.83 13.43
N PHE A 97 6.49 3.67 13.54
CA PHE A 97 6.83 4.35 14.78
C PHE A 97 5.66 5.19 15.30
N THR A 98 5.02 5.93 14.39
CA THR A 98 3.88 6.81 14.69
C THR A 98 2.64 6.01 15.12
N TRP A 99 2.43 4.83 14.55
CA TRP A 99 1.32 3.95 14.92
C TRP A 99 1.54 3.28 16.27
N LEU A 100 2.77 2.82 16.55
CA LEU A 100 3.14 2.20 17.83
C LEU A 100 3.06 3.19 19.00
N ASN A 101 3.37 4.47 18.76
CA ASN A 101 3.31 5.52 19.78
C ASN A 101 1.91 6.08 20.01
N HIS A 102 0.91 5.71 19.20
CA HIS A 102 -0.46 6.21 19.35
C HIS A 102 -1.49 5.07 19.40
N PRO A 103 -1.35 4.13 20.36
CA PRO A 103 -2.29 3.03 20.52
C PRO A 103 -3.66 3.54 20.96
N PHE A 104 -4.72 2.99 20.38
CA PHE A 104 -6.08 3.24 20.83
C PHE A 104 -6.32 2.51 22.16
N GLU A 105 -6.79 3.23 23.19
CA GLU A 105 -7.01 2.71 24.55
C GLU A 105 -5.77 2.06 25.21
N GLY A 106 -4.56 2.48 24.82
CA GLY A 106 -3.32 1.89 25.34
C GLY A 106 -3.03 0.47 24.83
N LYS A 107 -3.91 -0.13 24.03
CA LYS A 107 -3.70 -1.45 23.41
C LYS A 107 -2.95 -1.27 22.09
N LYS A 108 -1.72 -1.78 22.01
CA LYS A 108 -0.87 -1.73 20.79
C LYS A 108 -1.42 -2.49 19.58
N SER A 109 -2.58 -3.14 19.71
CA SER A 109 -3.21 -3.88 18.60
C SER A 109 -3.91 -2.97 17.59
N GLN A 110 -4.22 -1.72 17.95
CA GLN A 110 -4.96 -0.80 17.09
C GLN A 110 -4.45 0.62 17.24
N VAL A 111 -4.24 1.32 16.13
CA VAL A 111 -3.82 2.72 16.12
C VAL A 111 -5.02 3.66 16.25
N THR A 112 -4.81 4.80 16.91
CA THR A 112 -5.77 5.91 16.96
C THR A 112 -5.80 6.65 15.62
N ILE A 113 -6.98 6.72 15.01
CA ILE A 113 -7.19 7.38 13.72
C ILE A 113 -7.28 8.89 13.92
N SER A 114 -6.56 9.63 13.07
CA SER A 114 -6.50 11.09 13.15
C SER A 114 -7.27 11.77 12.04
N ARG A 115 -7.75 12.98 12.32
CA ARG A 115 -8.32 13.91 11.33
C ARG A 115 -7.20 14.80 10.80
N LEU A 116 -7.15 14.97 9.48
CA LEU A 116 -6.17 15.84 8.85
C LEU A 116 -6.45 17.30 9.19
N THR A 117 -5.48 17.96 9.82
CA THR A 117 -5.52 19.40 10.03
C THR A 117 -5.32 20.13 8.69
N PRO A 118 -5.74 21.41 8.57
CA PRO A 118 -5.47 22.22 7.38
C PRO A 118 -3.96 22.32 7.08
N THR A 119 -3.11 22.32 8.11
CA THR A 119 -1.66 22.31 7.96
C THR A 119 -1.16 20.99 7.36
N ASP A 120 -1.67 19.84 7.81
CA ASP A 120 -1.31 18.54 7.22
C ASP A 120 -1.68 18.47 5.73
N ARG A 121 -2.82 19.04 5.33
CA ARG A 121 -3.25 19.08 3.91
C ARG A 121 -2.34 19.97 3.06
N ARG A 122 -1.93 21.13 3.59
CA ARG A 122 -0.97 22.01 2.92
C ARG A 122 0.38 21.32 2.76
N CYS A 123 0.89 20.69 3.83
CA CYS A 123 2.13 19.92 3.77
C CYS A 123 2.03 18.77 2.76
N LEU A 124 0.95 18.00 2.77
CA LEU A 124 0.70 16.96 1.77
C LEU A 124 0.81 17.51 0.36
N PHE A 125 0.09 18.59 0.04
CA PHE A 125 0.10 19.18 -1.31
C PHE A 125 1.51 19.63 -1.73
N VAL A 126 2.21 20.37 -0.85
CA VAL A 126 3.56 20.88 -1.13
C VAL A 126 4.56 19.75 -1.33
N PHE A 127 4.58 18.76 -0.42
CA PHE A 127 5.50 17.64 -0.52
C PHE A 127 5.17 16.72 -1.69
N THR A 128 3.89 16.48 -2.00
CA THR A 128 3.51 15.69 -3.17
C THR A 128 4.04 16.34 -4.44
N ILE A 129 3.88 17.66 -4.62
CA ILE A 129 4.44 18.36 -5.78
C ILE A 129 5.96 18.25 -5.81
N LEU A 130 6.63 18.54 -4.70
CA LEU A 130 8.10 18.51 -4.61
C LEU A 130 8.66 17.13 -4.97
N ILE A 131 8.15 16.07 -4.34
CA ILE A 131 8.61 14.70 -4.58
C ILE A 131 8.29 14.26 -6.02
N THR A 132 7.11 14.61 -6.52
CA THR A 132 6.71 14.31 -7.90
C THR A 132 7.66 14.95 -8.91
N LEU A 133 8.05 16.21 -8.72
CA LEU A 133 9.01 16.90 -9.60
C LEU A 133 10.41 16.30 -9.55
N ILE A 134 10.88 15.92 -8.35
CA ILE A 134 12.17 15.25 -8.17
C ILE A 134 12.18 13.92 -8.92
N PHE A 135 11.18 13.07 -8.67
CA PHE A 135 11.11 11.77 -9.32
C PHE A 135 10.83 11.87 -10.82
N TYR A 136 10.00 12.83 -11.27
CA TYR A 136 9.80 13.12 -12.69
C TYR A 136 11.14 13.38 -13.38
N SER A 137 12.00 14.20 -12.78
CA SER A 137 13.32 14.53 -13.33
C SER A 137 14.21 13.29 -13.42
N ILE A 138 14.17 12.43 -12.40
CA ILE A 138 14.90 11.15 -12.38
C ILE A 138 14.37 10.22 -13.49
N LEU A 139 13.06 10.00 -13.58
CA LEU A 139 12.46 9.13 -14.61
C LEU A 139 12.69 9.65 -16.03
N ALA A 140 12.66 10.97 -16.21
CA ALA A 140 12.97 11.62 -17.48
C ALA A 140 14.43 11.35 -17.89
N SER A 141 15.38 11.39 -16.93
CA SER A 141 16.80 11.10 -17.20
C SER A 141 17.04 9.63 -17.58
N ILE A 142 16.19 8.71 -17.10
CA ILE A 142 16.27 7.26 -17.35
C ILE A 142 15.48 6.87 -18.62
N GLN A 143 14.87 7.83 -19.32
CA GLN A 143 14.04 7.60 -20.52
C GLN A 143 12.93 6.55 -20.30
N THR A 144 12.27 6.60 -19.14
CA THR A 144 11.21 5.63 -18.81
C THR A 144 9.99 5.79 -19.71
N ALA A 145 9.47 4.68 -20.23
CA ALA A 145 8.21 4.67 -20.98
C ALA A 145 7.04 5.15 -20.11
N TYR A 146 6.05 5.84 -20.69
CA TYR A 146 4.85 6.31 -19.99
C TYR A 146 5.10 7.25 -18.79
N LEU A 147 6.09 8.15 -18.93
CA LEU A 147 6.51 9.11 -17.91
C LEU A 147 5.36 9.80 -17.15
N LEU A 148 4.32 10.27 -17.84
CA LEU A 148 3.18 10.93 -17.19
C LEU A 148 2.40 10.00 -16.24
N VAL A 149 2.17 8.75 -16.66
CA VAL A 149 1.43 7.74 -15.88
C VAL A 149 2.28 7.31 -14.68
N SER A 150 3.58 7.10 -14.88
CA SER A 150 4.52 6.80 -13.79
C SER A 150 4.61 7.94 -12.77
N THR A 151 4.59 9.19 -13.25
CA THR A 151 4.62 10.39 -12.39
C THR A 151 3.34 10.51 -11.56
N LEU A 152 2.18 10.19 -12.15
CA LEU A 152 0.92 10.14 -11.42
C LEU A 152 0.94 9.05 -10.33
N SER A 153 1.47 7.87 -10.64
CA SER A 153 1.67 6.77 -9.68
C SER A 153 2.55 7.19 -8.49
N ILE A 154 3.62 7.96 -8.75
CA ILE A 154 4.46 8.51 -7.67
C ILE A 154 3.69 9.51 -6.81
N ALA A 155 2.92 10.40 -7.42
CA ALA A 155 2.13 11.37 -6.67
C ALA A 155 1.08 10.67 -5.76
N THR A 156 0.41 9.63 -6.27
CA THR A 156 -0.58 8.86 -5.51
C THR A 156 0.06 8.03 -4.41
N SER A 157 1.16 7.32 -4.70
CA SER A 157 1.88 6.49 -3.73
C SER A 157 2.53 7.31 -2.62
N PHE A 158 3.15 8.46 -2.94
CA PHE A 158 3.66 9.39 -1.93
C PHE A 158 2.54 9.88 -1.02
N SER A 159 1.42 10.29 -1.61
CA SER A 159 0.26 10.75 -0.85
C SER A 159 -0.26 9.65 0.09
N ALA A 160 -0.26 8.40 -0.37
CA ALA A 160 -0.66 7.25 0.44
C ALA A 160 0.27 7.03 1.65
N VAL A 161 1.59 6.99 1.46
CA VAL A 161 2.54 6.79 2.57
C VAL A 161 2.52 7.97 3.56
N TYR A 162 2.33 9.20 3.08
CA TYR A 162 2.19 10.39 3.94
C TYR A 162 0.92 10.33 4.80
N LEU A 163 -0.22 10.01 4.18
CA LEU A 163 -1.49 9.88 4.88
C LEU A 163 -1.51 8.70 5.86
N SER A 164 -0.79 7.62 5.54
CA SER A 164 -0.57 6.48 6.42
C SER A 164 0.20 6.91 7.68
N TYR A 165 1.29 7.66 7.50
CA TYR A 165 2.02 8.29 8.61
C TYR A 165 1.10 9.18 9.47
N LYS A 166 0.23 9.99 8.84
CA LYS A 166 -0.76 10.81 9.55
C LYS A 166 -1.94 10.02 10.13
N ARG A 167 -1.98 8.69 9.97
CA ARG A 167 -3.06 7.81 10.46
C ARG A 167 -4.43 8.28 9.98
N SER A 168 -4.50 8.73 8.72
CA SER A 168 -5.74 9.23 8.14
C SER A 168 -6.36 8.20 7.20
N PRO A 169 -7.67 7.90 7.28
CA PRO A 169 -8.31 6.89 6.43
C PRO A 169 -8.02 7.05 4.93
N TYR A 170 -7.84 8.29 4.46
CA TYR A 170 -7.56 8.61 3.07
C TYR A 170 -6.27 8.00 2.51
N PHE A 171 -5.39 7.44 3.34
CA PHE A 171 -4.22 6.70 2.86
C PHE A 171 -4.62 5.51 1.97
N ALA A 172 -5.66 4.77 2.37
CA ALA A 172 -6.14 3.61 1.62
C ALA A 172 -6.82 4.04 0.31
N LEU A 173 -7.47 5.20 0.30
CA LEU A 173 -7.99 5.78 -0.94
C LEU A 173 -6.86 6.15 -1.90
N ALA A 174 -5.78 6.75 -1.39
CA ALA A 174 -4.62 7.10 -2.20
C ALA A 174 -3.89 5.85 -2.74
N TYR A 175 -3.78 4.76 -1.97
CA TYR A 175 -3.29 3.47 -2.48
C TYR A 175 -4.24 2.88 -3.54
N GLY A 176 -5.56 2.88 -3.31
CA GLY A 176 -6.50 2.42 -4.33
C GLY A 176 -6.43 3.22 -5.64
N LEU A 177 -6.23 4.54 -5.57
CA LEU A 177 -5.98 5.37 -6.76
C LEU A 177 -4.67 4.99 -7.46
N ASN A 178 -3.62 4.73 -6.69
CA ASN A 178 -2.35 4.25 -7.22
C ASN A 178 -2.50 2.89 -7.93
N ASP A 179 -3.25 1.96 -7.34
CA ASP A 179 -3.49 0.64 -7.91
C ASP A 179 -4.26 0.71 -9.23
N LEU A 180 -5.23 1.62 -9.36
CA LEU A 180 -5.91 1.87 -10.64
C LEU A 180 -4.93 2.32 -11.73
N VAL A 181 -4.02 3.24 -11.41
CA VAL A 181 -2.99 3.71 -12.34
C VAL A 181 -2.08 2.55 -12.76
N LEU A 182 -1.65 1.72 -11.80
CA LEU A 182 -0.80 0.57 -12.06
C LEU A 182 -1.51 -0.51 -12.88
N ILE A 183 -2.79 -0.79 -12.62
CA ILE A 183 -3.59 -1.72 -13.42
C ILE A 183 -3.61 -1.29 -14.89
N LEU A 184 -3.86 0.00 -15.17
CA LEU A 184 -3.86 0.52 -16.55
C LEU A 184 -2.49 0.36 -17.21
N LEU A 185 -1.41 0.67 -16.49
CA LEU A 185 -0.04 0.54 -16.99
C LEU A 185 0.32 -0.91 -17.29
N TRP A 186 0.06 -1.82 -16.35
CA TRP A 186 0.39 -3.24 -16.50
C TRP A 186 -0.52 -3.96 -17.49
N MET A 187 -1.78 -3.54 -17.66
CA MET A 187 -2.64 -4.05 -18.73
C MET A 187 -2.09 -3.70 -20.10
N HIS A 188 -1.52 -2.51 -20.27
CA HIS A 188 -0.85 -2.15 -21.51
C HIS A 188 0.41 -3.01 -21.73
N ALA A 189 1.25 -3.18 -20.71
CA ALA A 189 2.42 -4.07 -20.79
C ALA A 189 2.02 -5.53 -21.12
N ALA A 190 0.88 -6.00 -20.60
CA ALA A 190 0.36 -7.34 -20.84
C ALA A 190 -0.04 -7.62 -22.29
N GLN A 191 -0.22 -6.58 -23.13
CA GLN A 191 -0.42 -6.76 -24.57
C GLN A 191 0.84 -7.29 -25.26
N THR A 192 2.01 -6.96 -24.72
CA THR A 192 3.31 -7.40 -25.26
C THR A 192 3.82 -8.67 -24.59
N ASP A 193 3.54 -8.87 -23.30
CA ASP A 193 3.94 -10.06 -22.55
C ASP A 193 2.80 -10.53 -21.63
N ALA A 194 2.20 -11.66 -21.98
CA ALA A 194 1.09 -12.23 -21.21
C ALA A 194 1.46 -12.57 -19.76
N SER A 195 2.75 -12.68 -19.42
CA SER A 195 3.17 -12.91 -18.03
C SER A 195 2.81 -11.75 -17.09
N GLN A 196 2.63 -10.54 -17.64
CA GLN A 196 2.27 -9.34 -16.88
C GLN A 196 0.81 -9.35 -16.39
N TYR A 197 -0.06 -10.20 -16.94
CA TYR A 197 -1.43 -10.35 -16.43
C TYR A 197 -1.48 -10.76 -14.96
N ALA A 198 -0.48 -11.52 -14.47
CA ALA A 198 -0.43 -11.84 -13.04
C ALA A 198 -0.12 -10.61 -12.16
N VAL A 199 0.62 -9.62 -12.66
CA VAL A 199 0.83 -8.35 -11.97
C VAL A 199 -0.45 -7.52 -11.95
N VAL A 200 -1.20 -7.50 -13.06
CA VAL A 200 -2.53 -6.86 -13.14
C VAL A 200 -3.49 -7.45 -12.11
N ILE A 201 -3.58 -8.78 -12.02
CA ILE A 201 -4.44 -9.48 -11.05
C ILE A 201 -4.02 -9.16 -9.61
N CYS A 202 -2.70 -9.05 -9.37
CA CYS A 202 -2.18 -8.66 -8.06
C CYS A 202 -2.64 -7.25 -7.66
N PHE A 203 -2.49 -6.24 -8.52
CA PHE A 203 -2.98 -4.90 -8.22
C PHE A 203 -4.51 -4.80 -8.16
N ALA A 204 -5.24 -5.57 -8.96
CA ALA A 204 -6.70 -5.66 -8.83
C ALA A 204 -7.10 -6.22 -7.46
N THR A 205 -6.35 -7.18 -6.95
CA THR A 205 -6.54 -7.73 -5.60
C THR A 205 -6.24 -6.69 -4.53
N PHE A 206 -5.14 -5.93 -4.66
CA PHE A 206 -4.80 -4.83 -3.74
C PHE A 206 -5.88 -3.74 -3.74
N LEU A 207 -6.39 -3.34 -4.90
CA LEU A 207 -7.46 -2.36 -5.02
C LEU A 207 -8.73 -2.75 -4.23
N ILE A 208 -9.12 -4.03 -4.28
CA ILE A 208 -10.26 -4.54 -3.51
C ILE A 208 -9.96 -4.46 -2.00
N ASN A 209 -8.75 -4.84 -1.60
CA ASN A 209 -8.32 -4.78 -0.20
C ASN A 209 -8.23 -3.33 0.32
N ASP A 210 -7.77 -2.40 -0.50
CA ASP A 210 -7.68 -0.97 -0.16
C ASP A 210 -9.04 -0.32 -0.07
N SER A 211 -9.96 -0.71 -0.95
CA SER A 211 -11.37 -0.29 -0.86
C SER A 211 -12.00 -0.73 0.46
N TYR A 212 -11.76 -1.98 0.86
CA TYR A 212 -12.19 -2.50 2.16
C TYR A 212 -11.50 -1.78 3.33
N THR A 213 -10.19 -1.56 3.24
CA THR A 213 -9.38 -0.83 4.23
C THR A 213 -9.94 0.57 4.44
N PHE A 214 -10.23 1.31 3.35
CA PHE A 214 -10.80 2.64 3.42
C PHE A 214 -12.15 2.64 4.15
N TYR A 215 -13.06 1.75 3.73
CA TYR A 215 -14.36 1.61 4.38
C TYR A 215 -14.24 1.30 5.88
N ASN A 216 -13.40 0.32 6.24
CA ASN A 216 -13.23 -0.09 7.63
C ASN A 216 -12.60 1.03 8.47
N TRP A 217 -11.64 1.78 7.93
CA TRP A 217 -11.04 2.93 8.61
C TRP A 217 -12.03 4.06 8.88
N LEU A 218 -12.96 4.34 7.96
CA LEU A 218 -14.03 5.31 8.21
C LEU A 218 -14.95 4.85 9.36
N MET A 219 -15.25 3.55 9.42
CA MET A 219 -16.05 2.97 10.50
C MET A 219 -15.32 3.00 11.84
N LEU A 220 -14.03 2.65 11.86
CA LEU A 220 -13.17 2.74 13.02
C LEU A 220 -13.05 4.18 13.52
N GLN A 221 -12.88 5.16 12.62
CA GLN A 221 -12.79 6.57 12.99
C GLN A 221 -14.06 7.03 13.73
N ARG A 222 -15.23 6.74 13.17
CA ARG A 222 -16.52 7.06 13.79
C ARG A 222 -16.70 6.37 15.14
N TYR A 223 -16.26 5.12 15.26
CA TYR A 223 -16.30 4.38 16.52
C TYR A 223 -15.41 5.02 17.59
N GLN A 224 -14.15 5.32 17.26
CA GLN A 224 -13.19 5.94 18.17
C GLN A 224 -13.68 7.33 18.62
N GLU A 225 -14.17 8.17 17.69
CA GLU A 225 -14.74 9.49 17.99
C GLU A 225 -15.95 9.40 18.95
N LYS A 226 -16.86 8.44 18.75
CA LYS A 226 -18.01 8.23 19.63
C LYS A 226 -17.60 7.76 21.02
N LYS A 227 -16.56 6.93 21.12
CA LYS A 227 -16.08 6.41 22.41
C LYS A 227 -15.38 7.51 23.22
N VAL A 228 -14.52 8.30 22.59
CA VAL A 228 -13.83 9.43 23.24
C VAL A 228 -14.82 10.49 23.74
N LYS A 229 -15.95 10.69 23.07
CA LYS A 229 -17.01 11.61 23.56
C LYS A 229 -17.82 11.09 24.76
N LYS A 230 -17.75 9.79 25.04
CA LYS A 230 -18.53 9.13 26.10
C LYS A 230 -17.73 8.86 27.38
N GLY A 231 -16.41 8.91 27.32
CA GLY A 231 -15.50 8.79 28.47
C GLY A 231 -15.05 10.18 28.91
#